data_AF-A0A4P5QWQ8-F1
#
_entry.id   AF-A0A4P5QWQ8-F1
#
_cell.length_a   1.000
_cell.length_b   1.000
_cell.length_c   1.000
_cell.angle_alpha   90.00
_cell.angle_beta   90.00
_cell.angle_gamma   90.00
#
_symmetry.space_group_name_H-M   'P 1'
#
loop_
_entity.id
_entity.type
_entity.pdbx_description
1 polymer ?
#
loop_
_entity_poly.entity_id
_entity_poly.type
_entity_poly.pdbx_seq_one_letter_code
_entity_poly.pdbx_strand_id
1 'polypeptide(L)'
;MRKNFEFDLRGITQRWFDVPLEPNKHRKGWPEMTENLLLTSSPLSALDRCDRCGAQAYVRAVMANGFELLFCAHHAKKYQDGLASTAARIDDETERLSAESTAK
;
A
#
# COMPACT_ATOMS: atom_id res chain seq x y z
N MET A 1 13.05 41.38 -20.91
CA MET A 1 14.29 40.89 -21.54
C MET A 1 14.72 39.58 -20.89
N ARG A 2 14.69 38.48 -21.66
CA ARG A 2 15.17 37.15 -21.26
C ARG A 2 16.70 37.21 -21.20
N LYS A 3 17.29 37.03 -20.01
CA LYS A 3 18.74 36.93 -19.86
C LYS A 3 19.11 35.47 -20.05
N ASN A 4 19.80 35.21 -21.15
CA ASN A 4 20.35 33.92 -21.53
C ASN A 4 21.30 33.43 -20.43
N PHE A 5 20.96 32.33 -19.78
CA PHE A 5 21.88 31.57 -18.95
C PHE A 5 22.58 30.57 -19.88
N GLU A 6 23.70 30.99 -20.43
CA GLU A 6 24.60 30.12 -21.17
C GLU A 6 25.37 29.30 -20.13
N PHE A 7 24.86 28.10 -19.83
CA PHE A 7 25.49 27.18 -18.88
C PHE A 7 26.56 26.36 -19.63
N ASP A 8 27.82 26.69 -19.35
CA ASP A 8 29.02 26.05 -19.88
C ASP A 8 29.00 24.53 -19.64
N LEU A 9 29.11 23.75 -20.73
CA LEU A 9 29.09 22.29 -20.74
C LEU A 9 30.48 21.66 -20.71
N ARG A 10 31.47 22.29 -20.07
CA ARG A 10 32.83 21.73 -19.93
C ARG A 10 33.17 21.43 -18.47
N GLY A 11 32.59 20.38 -17.90
CA GLY A 11 32.99 19.96 -16.55
C GLY A 11 32.22 18.84 -15.86
N ILE A 12 31.39 18.06 -16.55
CA ILE A 12 30.59 17.01 -15.91
C ILE A 12 30.92 15.66 -16.57
N THR A 13 32.02 15.02 -16.16
CA THR A 13 32.29 13.62 -16.50
C THR A 13 31.51 12.72 -15.52
N GLN A 14 30.19 12.64 -15.70
CA GLN A 14 29.39 11.60 -15.03
C GLN A 14 29.75 10.24 -15.65
N ARG A 15 30.59 9.46 -14.96
CA ARG A 15 30.81 8.03 -15.23
C ARG A 15 29.60 7.23 -14.72
N TRP A 16 28.45 7.37 -15.37
CA TRP A 16 27.18 6.73 -14.99
C TRP A 16 26.70 5.67 -16.00
N PHE A 17 27.54 5.27 -16.95
CA PHE A 17 27.14 4.36 -18.04
C PHE A 17 28.05 3.14 -18.26
N ASP A 18 28.91 2.80 -17.30
CA ASP A 18 29.69 1.56 -17.33
C ASP A 18 29.45 0.76 -16.06
N VAL A 19 28.34 0.00 -16.03
CA VAL A 19 28.14 -1.11 -15.10
C VAL A 19 28.61 -2.37 -15.82
N PRO A 20 29.73 -3.00 -15.42
CA PRO A 20 30.17 -4.26 -15.99
C PRO A 20 29.10 -5.32 -15.75
N LEU A 21 28.53 -5.87 -16.82
CA LEU A 21 27.71 -7.07 -16.75
C LEU A 21 28.63 -8.25 -16.41
N GLU A 22 28.82 -8.53 -15.13
CA GLU A 22 29.48 -9.78 -14.73
C GLU A 22 28.58 -10.97 -15.11
N PRO A 23 29.11 -12.00 -15.81
CA PRO A 23 28.37 -13.22 -16.10
C PRO A 23 28.12 -13.95 -14.77
N ASN A 24 26.85 -13.91 -14.33
CA ASN A 24 26.35 -14.53 -13.12
C ASN A 24 26.42 -16.06 -13.21
N LYS A 25 27.60 -16.61 -12.88
CA LYS A 25 27.92 -18.05 -12.95
C LYS A 25 27.65 -18.81 -11.66
N HIS A 26 26.73 -18.31 -10.82
CA HIS A 26 26.29 -19.03 -9.63
C HIS A 26 24.80 -18.81 -9.32
N ARG A 27 23.92 -19.28 -10.21
CA ARG A 27 22.49 -19.41 -9.92
C ARG A 27 22.16 -20.89 -9.72
N LYS A 28 22.58 -21.46 -8.58
CA LYS A 28 22.06 -22.75 -8.13
C LYS A 28 20.74 -22.50 -7.40
N GLY A 29 19.63 -22.79 -8.08
CA GLY A 29 18.28 -22.85 -7.50
C GLY A 29 17.67 -21.49 -7.15
N TRP A 30 17.03 -20.83 -8.12
CA TRP A 30 15.94 -19.91 -7.80
C TRP A 30 14.66 -20.75 -7.78
N PRO A 31 13.94 -20.86 -6.65
CA PRO A 31 12.61 -21.43 -6.69
C PRO A 31 11.76 -20.54 -7.59
N GLU A 32 11.07 -21.19 -8.52
CA GLU A 32 10.03 -20.65 -9.35
C GLU A 32 9.03 -19.89 -8.46
N MET A 33 8.99 -18.55 -8.53
CA MET A 33 8.00 -17.73 -7.82
C MET A 33 6.63 -17.83 -8.52
N THR A 34 6.12 -19.04 -8.63
CA THR A 34 4.74 -19.34 -9.03
C THR A 34 4.04 -20.02 -7.88
N GLU A 35 4.10 -19.39 -6.71
CA GLU A 35 3.14 -19.65 -5.67
C GLU A 35 1.88 -18.89 -6.08
N ASN A 36 0.92 -19.62 -6.64
CA ASN A 36 -0.46 -19.14 -6.76
C ASN A 36 -0.92 -18.79 -5.34
N LEU A 37 -0.73 -17.52 -4.96
CA LEU A 37 -1.25 -16.93 -3.74
C LEU A 37 -2.75 -17.17 -3.77
N LEU A 38 -3.22 -18.05 -2.89
CA LEU A 38 -4.60 -18.02 -2.45
C LEU A 38 -4.88 -16.57 -1.99
N LEU A 39 -5.76 -15.85 -2.69
CA LEU A 39 -6.20 -14.51 -2.33
C LEU A 39 -7.08 -14.59 -1.07
N THR A 40 -6.53 -15.09 0.03
CA THR A 40 -7.09 -14.84 1.35
C THR A 40 -6.88 -13.35 1.61
N SER A 41 -7.98 -12.61 1.76
CA SER A 41 -7.96 -11.18 2.11
C SER A 41 -6.98 -10.97 3.26
N SER A 42 -5.92 -10.20 3.00
CA SER A 42 -4.88 -9.95 3.99
C SER A 42 -5.44 -9.06 5.10
N PRO A 43 -5.15 -9.34 6.37
CA PRO A 43 -5.65 -8.51 7.47
C PRO A 43 -5.21 -7.07 7.31
N LEU A 44 -5.99 -6.14 7.87
CA LEU A 44 -5.67 -4.72 7.81
C LEU A 44 -4.35 -4.45 8.55
N SER A 45 -3.47 -3.77 7.85
CA SER A 45 -2.14 -3.40 8.27
C SER A 45 -2.09 -1.93 8.70
N ALA A 46 -1.00 -1.55 9.37
CA ALA A 46 -0.77 -0.15 9.73
C ALA A 46 -0.52 0.77 8.50
N LEU A 47 -0.31 0.21 7.31
CA LEU A 47 -0.15 0.95 6.06
C LEU A 47 -1.49 1.28 5.41
N ASP A 48 -2.57 0.60 5.79
CA ASP A 48 -3.90 0.84 5.23
C ASP A 48 -4.45 2.17 5.72
N ARG A 49 -4.97 2.96 4.79
CA ARG A 49 -5.39 4.35 5.02
C ARG A 49 -6.88 4.48 4.76
N CYS A 50 -7.56 5.19 5.65
CA CYS A 50 -8.96 5.50 5.48
C CYS A 50 -9.15 6.43 4.28
N ASP A 51 -10.00 6.05 3.33
CA ASP A 51 -10.26 6.82 2.10
C ASP A 51 -10.82 8.22 2.37
N ARG A 52 -11.36 8.46 3.58
CA ARG A 52 -11.98 9.74 3.95
C ARG A 52 -11.05 10.71 4.70
N CYS A 53 -10.09 10.24 5.49
CA CYS A 53 -9.19 11.11 6.26
C CYS A 53 -7.71 10.74 6.21
N GLY A 54 -7.34 9.62 5.60
CA GLY A 54 -5.96 9.15 5.57
C GLY A 54 -5.42 8.64 6.91
N ALA A 55 -6.24 8.52 7.97
CA ALA A 55 -5.82 7.83 9.20
C ALA A 55 -5.70 6.30 8.97
N GLN A 56 -5.13 5.55 9.91
CA GLN A 56 -5.09 4.09 9.81
C GLN A 56 -6.50 3.50 9.69
N ALA A 57 -6.65 2.58 8.74
CA ALA A 57 -7.89 1.83 8.55
C ALA A 57 -7.98 0.64 9.51
N TYR A 58 -9.18 0.40 10.01
CA TYR A 58 -9.53 -0.74 10.86
C TYR A 58 -10.77 -1.47 10.35
N VAL A 59 -11.46 -0.94 9.35
CA VAL A 59 -12.63 -1.55 8.75
C VAL A 59 -12.48 -1.55 7.23
N ARG A 60 -12.72 -2.70 6.61
CA ARG A 60 -12.75 -2.88 5.16
C ARG A 60 -14.13 -3.32 4.73
N ALA A 61 -14.73 -2.55 3.83
CA ALA A 61 -16.00 -2.88 3.23
C ALA A 61 -15.77 -3.33 1.78
N VAL A 62 -16.04 -4.61 1.51
CA VAL A 62 -15.99 -5.21 0.19
C VAL A 62 -17.37 -5.07 -0.45
N MET A 63 -17.41 -4.44 -1.62
CA MET A 63 -18.62 -4.20 -2.39
C MET A 63 -18.90 -5.38 -3.33
N ALA A 64 -20.13 -5.50 -3.83
CA ALA A 64 -20.53 -6.62 -4.71
C ALA A 64 -19.74 -6.67 -6.04
N ASN A 65 -19.20 -5.54 -6.47
CA ASN A 65 -18.34 -5.43 -7.66
C ASN A 65 -16.86 -5.79 -7.38
N GLY A 66 -16.53 -6.22 -6.16
CA GLY A 66 -15.17 -6.60 -5.75
C GLY A 66 -14.26 -5.44 -5.38
N PHE A 67 -14.75 -4.19 -5.42
CA PHE A 67 -14.01 -3.04 -4.91
C PHE A 67 -14.05 -3.01 -3.39
N GLU A 68 -13.00 -2.47 -2.79
CA GLU A 68 -12.86 -2.34 -1.36
C GLU A 68 -12.81 -0.87 -0.97
N LEU A 69 -13.47 -0.53 0.13
CA LEU A 69 -13.39 0.78 0.77
C LEU A 69 -12.83 0.61 2.18
N LEU A 70 -11.86 1.46 2.53
CA LEU A 70 -11.14 1.40 3.79
C LEU A 70 -11.55 2.54 4.71
N PHE A 71 -11.89 2.22 5.95
CA PHE A 71 -12.35 3.17 6.95
C PHE A 71 -11.56 3.06 8.25
N CYS A 72 -11.29 4.21 8.87
CA CYS A 72 -10.85 4.25 10.26
C CYS A 72 -12.04 3.94 11.18
N ALA A 73 -11.76 3.54 12.43
CA ALA A 73 -12.81 3.23 13.42
C ALA A 73 -13.85 4.37 13.57
N HIS A 74 -13.41 5.63 13.51
CA HIS A 74 -14.29 6.79 13.57
C HIS A 74 -15.25 6.87 12.37
N HIS A 75 -14.75 6.70 11.15
CA HIS A 75 -15.60 6.83 9.96
C HIS A 75 -16.44 5.60 9.69
N ALA A 76 -15.97 4.41 10.07
CA ALA A 76 -16.77 3.20 9.99
C ALA A 76 -18.10 3.34 10.76
N LYS A 77 -18.06 3.87 11.99
CA LYS A 77 -19.26 4.13 12.80
C LYS A 77 -20.19 5.17 12.17
N LYS A 78 -19.62 6.19 11.51
CA LYS A 78 -20.41 7.22 10.82
C LYS A 78 -21.11 6.68 9.57
N TYR A 79 -20.49 5.74 8.85
CA TYR A 79 -21.01 5.17 7.61
C TYR A 79 -21.65 3.80 7.76
N GLN A 80 -21.78 3.29 8.99
CA GLN A 80 -22.25 1.92 9.28
C GLN A 80 -23.59 1.58 8.60
N ASP A 81 -24.56 2.49 8.62
CA ASP A 81 -25.89 2.25 8.05
C ASP A 81 -25.82 2.10 6.51
N GLY A 82 -25.00 2.92 5.86
CA GLY A 82 -24.79 2.82 4.41
C GLY A 82 -23.99 1.58 4.02
N LEU A 83 -22.98 1.22 4.82
CA LEU A 83 -22.15 0.04 4.60
C LEU A 83 -22.97 -1.24 4.79
N ALA A 84 -23.83 -1.32 5.81
CA ALA A 84 -24.68 -2.48 6.07
C ALA A 84 -25.64 -2.78 4.91
N SER A 85 -26.10 -1.75 4.19
CA SER A 85 -26.99 -1.92 3.04
C SER A 85 -26.26 -2.21 1.71
N THR A 86 -25.00 -1.81 1.57
CA THR A 86 -24.32 -1.77 0.26
C THR A 86 -23.13 -2.71 0.16
N ALA A 87 -22.46 -2.99 1.28
CA ALA A 87 -21.30 -3.88 1.31
C ALA A 87 -21.77 -5.34 1.22
N ALA A 88 -21.07 -6.13 0.42
CA ALA A 88 -21.24 -7.58 0.35
C ALA A 88 -20.56 -8.28 1.53
N ARG A 89 -19.45 -7.72 2.02
CA ARG A 89 -18.71 -8.19 3.20
C ARG A 89 -18.08 -7.02 3.92
N ILE A 90 -18.07 -7.08 5.24
CA ILE A 90 -17.38 -6.09 6.09
C ILE A 90 -16.43 -6.85 7.00
N ASP A 91 -15.16 -6.51 6.93
CA ASP A 91 -14.13 -6.97 7.87
C ASP A 91 -13.85 -5.82 8.85
N ASP A 92 -14.27 -5.97 10.10
CA ASP A 92 -14.05 -5.00 11.18
C ASP A 92 -12.99 -5.55 12.15
N GLU A 93 -11.85 -4.86 12.22
CA GLU A 93 -10.73 -5.15 13.12
C GLU A 93 -10.57 -4.08 14.21
N THR A 94 -11.62 -3.30 14.50
CA THR A 94 -11.57 -2.23 15.50
C THR A 94 -11.33 -2.76 16.91
N GLU A 95 -11.63 -4.03 17.18
CA GLU A 95 -11.31 -4.71 18.44
C GLU A 95 -9.81 -4.66 18.80
N ARG A 96 -8.94 -4.59 17.78
CA ARG A 96 -7.48 -4.49 17.98
C ARG A 96 -7.07 -3.20 18.68
N LEU A 97 -7.84 -2.12 18.50
CA LEU A 97 -7.61 -0.85 19.21
C LEU A 97 -7.84 -0.98 20.70
N SER A 98 -8.85 -1.76 21.11
CA SER A 98 -9.17 -1.97 22.52
C SER A 98 -8.07 -2.78 23.22
N ALA A 99 -7.48 -3.76 22.53
CA ALA A 99 -6.37 -4.55 23.05
C ALA A 99 -5.06 -3.74 23.16
N GLU A 100 -4.77 -2.86 22.21
CA GLU A 100 -3.59 -1.96 22.28
C GLU A 100 -3.74 -0.93 23.42
N SER A 101 -4.96 -0.41 23.64
CA SER A 101 -5.20 0.61 24.67
C SER A 101 -5.03 0.11 26.10
N THR A 102 -5.21 -1.19 26.36
CA THR A 102 -5.06 -1.78 27.71
C THR A 102 -3.63 -2.23 28.02
N ALA A 103 -2.74 -2.23 27.02
CA ALA A 103 -1.33 -2.56 27.17
C ALA A 103 -0.47 -1.36 27.61
N LYS A 104 -1.08 -0.23 27.96
CA LYS A 104 -0.41 1.04 28.25
C LYS A 104 -0.50 1.47 29.71
#